data_AF-T0ZPU0-F1
#
_entry.id   AF-T0ZPU0-F1
#
_cell.length_a   1.000
_cell.length_b   1.000
_cell.length_c   1.000
_cell.angle_alpha   90.00
_cell.angle_beta   90.00
_cell.angle_gamma   90.00
#
_symmetry.space_group_name_H-M   'P 1'
#
loop_
_entity.id
_entity.type
_entity.pdbx_description
1 polymer ?
#
loop_
_entity_poly.entity_id
_entity_poly.type
_entity_poly.pdbx_seq_one_letter_code
_entity_poly.pdbx_strand_id
1 'polypeptide(L)'
;MEAQARLRLVRDERTVEGYSIRRIHDLRLRRSEQPAFLFSWTLMHSLDPDSPLAGATLESLQGQNAFLVLTLFGIDETTGQTLMARREYPPEALRWHHTFADILSTGEDGVDYLDYTKFHDVAPLE
;
A
#
# COMPACT_ATOMS: atom_id res chain seq x y z
N MET A 1 12.50 -13.86 -7.13
CA MET A 1 12.52 -12.86 -8.21
C MET A 1 12.29 -11.42 -7.73
N GLU A 2 12.73 -10.46 -8.56
CA GLU A 2 12.50 -9.03 -8.35
C GLU A 2 11.01 -8.70 -8.56
N ALA A 3 10.40 -8.06 -7.55
CA ALA A 3 9.07 -7.50 -7.63
C ALA A 3 9.14 -5.99 -7.44
N GLN A 4 8.26 -5.26 -8.14
CA GLN A 4 8.18 -3.80 -8.08
C GLN A 4 6.78 -3.35 -7.69
N ALA A 5 6.66 -2.35 -6.84
CA ALA A 5 5.40 -1.80 -6.38
C ALA A 5 5.30 -0.30 -6.69
N ARG A 6 4.09 0.13 -7.05
CA ARG A 6 3.73 1.55 -7.22
C ARG A 6 2.45 1.82 -6.45
N LEU A 7 2.48 2.84 -5.59
CA LEU A 7 1.32 3.31 -4.84
C LEU A 7 0.94 4.71 -5.32
N ARG A 8 -0.34 4.94 -5.59
CA ARG A 8 -0.86 6.21 -6.08
C ARG A 8 -2.10 6.63 -5.32
N LEU A 9 -2.24 7.92 -5.07
CA LEU A 9 -3.48 8.54 -4.64
C LEU A 9 -4.21 9.07 -5.86
N VAL A 10 -5.45 8.66 -6.04
CA VAL A 10 -6.37 9.24 -7.02
C VAL A 10 -7.40 10.04 -6.24
N ARG A 11 -7.63 11.31 -6.63
CA ARG A 11 -8.63 12.16 -5.98
C ARG A 11 -9.12 13.27 -6.91
N ASP A 12 -10.27 13.84 -6.58
CA ASP A 12 -10.80 15.03 -7.22
C ASP A 12 -10.20 16.28 -6.54
N GLU A 13 -9.76 17.24 -7.36
CA GLU A 13 -9.19 18.52 -6.93
C GLU A 13 -9.86 19.66 -7.69
N ARG A 14 -9.93 20.84 -7.05
CA ARG A 14 -10.41 22.06 -7.68
C ARG A 14 -9.23 22.89 -8.16
N THR A 15 -9.21 23.26 -9.45
CA THR A 15 -8.21 24.16 -9.99
C THR A 15 -8.46 25.60 -9.55
N VAL A 16 -7.46 26.47 -9.71
CA VAL A 16 -7.59 27.91 -9.38
C VAL A 16 -8.65 28.61 -10.25
N GLU A 17 -8.89 28.10 -11.46
CA GLU A 17 -9.92 28.55 -12.38
C GLU A 17 -11.32 27.99 -12.03
N GLY A 18 -11.42 27.12 -11.03
CA GLY A 18 -12.68 26.61 -10.49
C GLY A 18 -13.17 25.29 -11.11
N TYR A 19 -12.39 24.65 -11.98
CA TYR A 19 -12.74 23.35 -12.55
C TYR A 19 -12.48 22.21 -11.55
N SER A 20 -13.36 21.21 -11.55
CA SER A 20 -13.12 19.95 -10.83
C SER A 20 -12.37 19.00 -11.75
N ILE A 21 -11.21 18.53 -11.33
CA ILE A 21 -10.36 17.62 -12.11
C ILE A 21 -9.95 16.42 -11.26
N ARG A 22 -9.84 15.25 -11.89
CA ARG A 22 -9.29 14.06 -11.24
C ARG A 22 -7.78 14.06 -11.39
N ARG A 23 -7.05 14.06 -10.27
CA ARG A 23 -5.59 13.98 -10.24
C ARG A 23 -5.11 12.64 -9.73
N ILE A 24 -3.90 12.28 -10.17
CA ILE A 24 -3.17 11.09 -9.74
C ILE A 24 -1.84 11.59 -9.17
N HIS A 25 -1.55 11.22 -7.93
CA HIS A 25 -0.30 11.55 -7.25
C HIS A 25 0.44 10.27 -6.91
N ASP A 26 1.73 10.20 -7.25
CA ASP A 26 2.56 9.09 -6.82
C ASP A 26 2.87 9.24 -5.32
N LEU A 27 2.64 8.16 -4.56
CA LEU A 27 2.99 8.07 -3.15
C LEU A 27 4.32 7.31 -3.04
N ARG A 28 5.39 8.05 -2.71
CA ARG A 28 6.75 7.48 -2.63
C ARG A 28 6.83 6.38 -1.58
N LEU A 29 7.04 5.15 -2.03
CA LEU A 29 7.31 4.01 -1.14
C LEU A 29 8.73 4.11 -0.59
N ARG A 30 8.92 3.75 0.69
CA ARG A 30 10.25 3.60 1.33
C ARG A 30 11.10 2.58 0.57
N ARG A 31 10.44 1.54 0.09
CA ARG A 31 11.02 0.48 -0.74
C ARG A 31 9.99 0.08 -1.78
N SER A 32 10.27 0.40 -3.04
CA SER A 32 9.43 0.06 -4.19
C SER A 32 9.88 -1.20 -4.92
N GLU A 33 10.98 -1.82 -4.50
CA GLU A 33 11.58 -2.97 -5.15
C GLU A 33 11.96 -4.04 -4.11
N GLN A 34 11.62 -5.29 -4.40
CA GLN A 34 11.92 -6.45 -3.57
C GLN A 34 12.67 -7.48 -4.42
N PRO A 35 14.02 -7.61 -4.28
CA PRO A 35 14.82 -8.53 -5.09
C PRO A 35 14.44 -10.01 -4.96
N ALA A 36 13.85 -10.39 -3.83
CA ALA A 36 13.32 -11.73 -3.61
C ALA A 36 11.95 -11.66 -2.92
N PHE A 37 10.90 -11.84 -3.70
CA PHE A 37 9.52 -11.94 -3.18
C PHE A 37 9.21 -13.38 -2.74
N LEU A 38 9.76 -13.80 -1.59
CA LEU A 38 9.70 -15.18 -1.08
C LEU A 38 8.63 -15.40 0.01
N PHE A 39 8.23 -14.32 0.68
CA PHE A 39 7.34 -14.33 1.85
C PHE A 39 6.26 -13.25 1.68
N SER A 40 6.11 -12.36 2.67
CA SER A 40 5.29 -11.16 2.56
C SER A 40 6.13 -9.92 2.24
N TRP A 41 5.45 -8.82 1.90
CA TRP A 41 6.09 -7.52 1.70
C TRP A 41 5.21 -6.41 2.25
N THR A 42 5.66 -5.81 3.35
CA THR A 42 5.02 -4.62 3.91
C THR A 42 5.49 -3.38 3.15
N LEU A 43 4.57 -2.75 2.43
CA LEU A 43 4.80 -1.51 1.69
C LEU A 43 4.53 -0.32 2.60
N MET A 44 5.47 0.63 2.63
CA MET A 44 5.39 1.80 3.52
C MET A 44 5.55 3.09 2.71
N HIS A 45 4.60 4.01 2.86
CA HIS A 45 4.73 5.40 2.45
C HIS A 45 4.74 6.27 3.70
N SER A 46 5.72 7.16 3.85
CA SER A 46 5.76 8.08 4.98
C SER A 46 4.93 9.32 4.70
N LEU A 47 4.14 9.73 5.69
CA LEU A 47 3.36 10.97 5.66
C LEU A 47 4.22 12.16 6.10
N ASP A 48 5.33 12.38 5.39
CA ASP A 48 6.16 13.59 5.56
C ASP A 48 5.42 14.84 5.03
N PRO A 49 5.88 16.07 5.32
CA PRO A 49 5.19 17.29 4.88
C PRO A 49 4.97 17.41 3.37
N ASP A 50 5.80 16.73 2.56
CA ASP A 50 5.70 16.70 1.10
C ASP A 50 4.74 15.61 0.59
N SER A 51 4.22 14.76 1.48
CA SER A 51 3.26 13.71 1.13
C SER A 51 1.95 14.32 0.61
N PRO A 52 1.39 13.83 -0.51
CA PRO A 52 0.04 14.19 -0.97
C PRO A 52 -1.07 13.85 0.04
N LEU A 53 -0.77 13.02 1.04
CA LEU A 53 -1.64 12.63 2.14
C LEU A 53 -1.33 13.38 3.46
N ALA A 54 -0.39 14.32 3.46
CA ALA A 54 -0.07 15.10 4.65
C ALA A 54 -1.32 15.83 5.18
N GLY A 55 -1.66 15.58 6.45
CA GLY A 55 -2.84 16.15 7.11
C GLY A 55 -4.20 15.62 6.61
N ALA A 56 -4.22 14.57 5.80
CA ALA A 56 -5.48 13.99 5.33
C ALA A 56 -6.27 13.33 6.47
N THR A 57 -7.57 13.59 6.50
CA THR A 57 -8.55 12.88 7.35
C THR A 57 -9.49 12.02 6.51
N LEU A 58 -10.20 11.10 7.15
CA LEU A 58 -11.21 10.28 6.47
C LEU A 58 -12.24 11.15 5.73
N GLU A 59 -12.75 12.19 6.40
CA GLU A 59 -13.73 13.12 5.83
C GLU A 59 -13.17 13.87 4.63
N SER A 60 -11.91 14.34 4.71
CA SER A 60 -11.27 15.03 3.59
C SER A 60 -11.11 14.12 2.37
N LEU A 61 -10.76 12.85 2.58
CA LEU A 61 -10.55 11.88 1.51
C LEU A 61 -11.89 11.50 0.87
N GLN A 62 -12.93 11.31 1.67
CA GLN A 62 -14.29 11.07 1.18
C GLN A 62 -14.82 12.26 0.37
N GLY A 63 -14.65 13.49 0.88
CA GLY A 63 -15.07 14.70 0.17
C GLY A 63 -14.33 14.94 -1.15
N GLN A 64 -13.17 14.32 -1.34
CA GLN A 64 -12.36 14.37 -2.56
C GLN A 64 -12.56 13.14 -3.47
N ASN A 65 -13.52 12.26 -3.19
CA ASN A 65 -13.70 10.98 -3.88
C ASN A 65 -12.37 10.20 -4.03
N ALA A 66 -11.54 10.27 -2.99
CA ALA A 66 -10.18 9.77 -3.04
C ALA A 66 -10.12 8.25 -2.88
N PHE A 67 -9.14 7.60 -3.52
CA PHE A 67 -8.80 6.20 -3.27
C PHE A 67 -7.32 5.95 -3.57
N LEU A 68 -6.74 4.95 -2.91
CA LEU A 68 -5.38 4.51 -3.22
C LEU A 68 -5.40 3.40 -4.26
N VAL A 69 -4.40 3.40 -5.12
CA VAL A 69 -4.16 2.35 -6.12
C VAL A 69 -2.79 1.77 -5.88
N LEU A 70 -2.75 0.50 -5.48
CA LEU A 70 -1.53 -0.29 -5.42
C LEU A 70 -1.41 -1.12 -6.71
N THR A 71 -0.27 -1.02 -7.37
CA THR A 71 0.09 -1.86 -8.51
C THR A 71 1.38 -2.60 -8.21
N LEU A 72 1.33 -3.92 -8.30
CA LEU A 72 2.48 -4.81 -8.16
C LEU A 72 2.84 -5.37 -9.54
N PHE A 73 4.13 -5.34 -9.87
CA PHE A 73 4.71 -5.98 -11.03
C PHE A 73 5.69 -7.06 -10.56
N GLY A 74 5.77 -8.16 -11.27
CA GLY A 74 6.74 -9.21 -11.00
C GLY A 74 6.91 -10.10 -12.22
N ILE A 75 7.79 -11.09 -12.09
CA ILE A 75 7.96 -12.14 -13.09
C ILE A 75 7.54 -13.46 -12.42
N ASP A 76 6.79 -14.27 -13.13
CA ASP A 76 6.46 -15.63 -12.71
C ASP A 76 7.65 -16.56 -12.99
N GLU A 77 8.20 -17.19 -11.96
CA GLU A 77 9.41 -18.03 -12.09
C GLU A 77 9.19 -19.28 -12.94
N THR A 78 7.96 -19.79 -12.99
CA THR A 78 7.65 -21.04 -13.70
C THR A 78 7.52 -20.81 -15.21
N THR A 79 6.96 -19.66 -15.59
CA THR A 79 6.61 -19.34 -16.98
C THR A 79 7.50 -18.27 -17.61
N GLY A 80 8.24 -17.51 -16.79
CA GLY A 80 9.04 -16.36 -17.22
C GLY A 80 8.20 -15.15 -17.64
N GLN A 81 6.90 -15.15 -17.38
CA GLN A 81 5.99 -14.08 -17.82
C GLN A 81 5.92 -12.95 -16.80
N THR A 82 5.78 -11.72 -17.29
CA THR A 82 5.48 -10.57 -16.44
C THR A 82 4.06 -10.66 -15.90
N LEU A 83 3.94 -10.62 -14.58
CA LEU A 83 2.68 -10.50 -13.86
C LEU A 83 2.44 -9.05 -13.44
N MET A 84 1.17 -8.65 -13.49
CA MET A 84 0.71 -7.38 -12.94
C MET A 84 -0.55 -7.62 -12.10
N ALA A 85 -0.53 -7.16 -10.85
CA ALA A 85 -1.69 -7.16 -9.98
C ALA A 85 -2.01 -5.72 -9.56
N ARG A 86 -3.30 -5.39 -9.51
CA ARG A 86 -3.77 -4.06 -9.08
C ARG A 86 -4.86 -4.21 -8.03
N ARG A 87 -4.80 -3.36 -7.01
CA ARG A 87 -5.81 -3.24 -5.96
C ARG A 87 -6.10 -1.77 -5.65
N GLU A 88 -7.36 -1.51 -5.34
CA GLU A 88 -7.85 -0.19 -4.95
C GLU A 88 -8.28 -0.23 -3.49
N TYR A 89 -7.96 0.84 -2.76
CA TYR A 89 -8.33 1.00 -1.36
C TYR A 89 -9.09 2.32 -1.20
N PRO A 90 -10.41 2.28 -0.98
CA PRO A 90 -11.18 3.48 -0.71
C PRO A 90 -10.90 3.99 0.72
N PRO A 91 -11.32 5.22 1.08
CA PRO A 91 -11.01 5.82 2.37
C PRO A 91 -11.48 4.96 3.56
N GLU A 92 -12.63 4.30 3.44
CA GLU A 92 -13.19 3.39 4.44
C GLU A 92 -12.40 2.08 4.62
N ALA A 93 -11.48 1.74 3.71
CA ALA A 93 -10.59 0.61 3.86
C ALA A 93 -9.32 0.97 4.64
N LEU A 94 -9.00 2.26 4.76
CA LEU A 94 -7.85 2.72 5.53
C LEU A 94 -8.18 2.61 7.03
N ARG A 95 -7.16 2.25 7.82
CA ARG A 95 -7.27 2.06 9.28
C ARG A 95 -6.28 3.00 9.95
N TRP A 96 -6.79 4.08 10.53
CA TRP A 96 -5.99 5.09 11.22
C TRP A 96 -5.53 4.55 12.56
N HIS A 97 -4.29 4.84 12.94
CA HIS A 97 -3.71 4.36 14.20
C HIS A 97 -3.83 2.84 14.38
N HIS A 98 -3.53 2.08 13.32
CA HIS A 98 -3.49 0.61 13.37
C HIS A 98 -2.14 0.10 12.83
N THR A 99 -1.77 -1.11 13.25
CA THR A 99 -0.66 -1.89 12.71
C THR A 99 -1.15 -3.23 12.20
N PHE A 100 -0.44 -3.82 11.24
CA PHE A 100 -0.64 -5.22 10.85
C PHE A 100 -0.19 -6.14 11.99
N ALA A 101 -0.88 -7.27 12.13
CA ALA A 101 -0.43 -8.36 12.98
C ALA A 101 0.90 -8.93 12.46
N ASP A 102 1.76 -9.37 13.37
CA ASP A 102 2.95 -10.11 12.98
C ASP A 102 2.53 -11.51 12.50
N ILE A 103 2.97 -11.86 11.30
CA ILE A 103 2.71 -13.16 10.68
C ILE A 103 3.95 -14.04 10.70
N LEU A 104 5.12 -13.49 11.02
CA LEU A 104 6.38 -14.20 11.06
C LEU A 104 6.64 -14.67 12.49
N SER A 105 7.00 -15.93 12.64
CA SER A 105 7.47 -16.48 13.92
C SER A 105 8.61 -17.44 13.66
N THR A 106 9.58 -17.50 14.56
CA THR A 106 10.71 -18.43 14.48
C THR A 106 10.50 -19.52 15.52
N GLY A 107 10.46 -20.78 15.09
CA GLY A 107 10.35 -21.93 15.97
C GLY A 107 11.61 -22.15 16.81
N GLU A 108 11.52 -23.01 17.83
CA GLU A 108 12.68 -23.39 18.65
C GLU A 108 13.77 -24.10 17.83
N ASP A 109 13.41 -24.67 16.68
CA ASP A 109 14.30 -25.29 15.71
C ASP A 109 15.00 -24.29 14.78
N GLY A 110 14.69 -22.99 14.91
CA GLY A 110 15.23 -21.92 14.08
C GLY A 110 14.56 -21.78 12.70
N VAL A 111 13.45 -22.49 12.47
CA VAL A 111 12.70 -22.40 11.21
C VAL A 111 11.70 -21.24 11.30
N ASP A 112 11.66 -20.42 10.25
CA ASP A 112 10.68 -19.34 10.11
C ASP A 112 9.35 -19.87 9.59
N TYR A 113 8.27 -19.52 10.27
CA TYR A 113 6.90 -19.85 9.94
C TYR A 113 6.11 -18.58 9.63
N LEU A 114 5.40 -18.61 8.49
CA LEU A 114 4.46 -17.57 8.10
C LEU A 114 3.01 -18.04 8.29
N ASP A 115 2.30 -17.37 9.18
CA ASP A 115 0.87 -17.60 9.41
C ASP A 115 0.01 -16.68 8.54
N TYR A 116 -0.31 -17.14 7.32
CA TYR A 116 -1.15 -16.38 6.40
C TYR A 116 -2.61 -16.25 6.86
N THR A 117 -3.06 -16.97 7.89
CA THR A 117 -4.41 -16.77 8.44
C THR A 117 -4.56 -15.40 9.08
N LYS A 118 -3.44 -14.81 9.54
CA LYS A 118 -3.35 -13.46 10.13
C LYS A 118 -3.00 -12.37 9.11
N PHE A 119 -2.88 -12.70 7.82
CA PHE A 119 -2.38 -11.77 6.82
C PHE A 119 -3.20 -10.48 6.68
N HIS A 120 -4.50 -10.57 6.99
CA HIS A 120 -5.42 -9.43 6.96
C HIS A 120 -5.68 -8.82 8.35
N ASP A 121 -5.10 -9.39 9.40
CA ASP A 121 -5.35 -8.96 10.76
C ASP A 121 -4.63 -7.64 11.04
N VAL A 122 -5.34 -6.74 11.70
CA VAL A 122 -4.86 -5.44 12.14
C VAL A 122 -5.27 -5.18 13.58
N ALA A 123 -4.42 -4.50 14.32
CA ALA A 123 -4.69 -4.09 15.70
C ALA A 123 -4.51 -2.58 15.84
N PRO A 124 -5.28 -1.90 16.73
CA PRO A 124 -5.01 -0.52 17.09
C PRO A 124 -3.56 -0.36 17.62
N LEU A 125 -2.93 0.77 17.32
CA LEU A 125 -1.67 1.16 17.95
C LEU A 125 -1.95 1.56 19.41
N GLU A 126 -1.17 1.04 20.34
CA GLU A 126 -1.16 1.46 21.75
C GLU A 126 -0.54 2.85 21.95
#